data_AF-A0A8T0P7D7-F1
#
_entry.id   AF-A0A8T0P7D7-F1
#
_cell.length_a   1.000
_cell.length_b   1.000
_cell.length_c   1.000
_cell.angle_alpha   90.00
_cell.angle_beta   90.00
_cell.angle_gamma   90.00
#
_symmetry.space_group_name_H-M   'P 1'
#
loop_
_entity.id
_entity.type
_entity.pdbx_description
1 polymer ?
#
loop_
_entity_poly.entity_id
_entity_poly.type
_entity_poly.pdbx_seq_one_letter_code
_entity_poly.pdbx_strand_id
1 'polypeptide(L)'
;MIFFPVIIQRHWVLICVNLLYKTLNFFDSVKMTSKQDIERILKNLATKFSTLCLEANVFSEVFNHFKSYSPANYPYEAMVNETRRTVSLNCGFYYILYMDTFDGSTVRDFEQATVLQYWKIVAYKIFHSSLNKAAEDIMKPCPAKSYILSKE
;
A
#
# COMPACT_ATOMS: atom_id res chain seq x y z
N MET A 1 -4.61 0.01 12.14
CA MET A 1 -5.02 -0.28 10.75
C MET A 1 -3.86 -0.97 10.06
N ILE A 2 -4.12 -1.98 9.22
CA ILE A 2 -3.08 -2.69 8.47
C ILE A 2 -3.38 -2.50 6.99
N PHE A 3 -2.43 -1.92 6.27
CA PHE A 3 -2.60 -1.54 4.87
C PHE A 3 -1.88 -2.50 3.92
N PHE A 4 -2.55 -2.85 2.83
CA PHE A 4 -2.05 -3.73 1.78
C PHE A 4 -2.20 -3.02 0.44
N PRO A 5 -1.13 -2.43 -0.11
CA PRO A 5 -1.13 -2.00 -1.50
C PRO A 5 -1.11 -3.24 -2.40
N VAL A 6 -2.06 -3.33 -3.33
CA VAL A 6 -2.21 -4.50 -4.22
C VAL A 6 -2.25 -4.03 -5.67
N ILE A 7 -1.61 -4.79 -6.56
CA ILE A 7 -1.67 -4.55 -8.01
C ILE A 7 -2.65 -5.56 -8.62
N ILE A 8 -3.68 -5.06 -9.29
CA ILE A 8 -4.67 -5.85 -10.03
C ILE A 8 -4.65 -5.39 -11.48
N GLN A 9 -4.25 -6.26 -12.42
CA GLN A 9 -4.23 -5.92 -13.85
C GLN A 9 -3.47 -4.60 -14.18
N ARG A 10 -2.33 -4.37 -13.51
CA ARG A 10 -1.51 -3.13 -13.61
C ARG A 10 -2.13 -1.87 -12.99
N HIS A 11 -3.20 -2.01 -12.23
CA HIS A 11 -3.82 -0.94 -11.46
C HIS A 11 -3.53 -1.12 -9.98
N TRP A 12 -3.15 -0.03 -9.30
CA TRP A 12 -2.90 -0.04 -7.85
C TRP A 12 -4.19 0.22 -7.09
N VAL A 13 -4.48 -0.64 -6.12
CA VAL A 13 -5.58 -0.48 -5.16
C VAL A 13 -5.03 -0.56 -3.73
N LEU A 14 -5.77 0.03 -2.79
CA LEU A 14 -5.47 -0.12 -1.36
C LEU A 14 -6.50 -1.01 -0.70
N ILE A 15 -6.03 -1.95 0.10
CA ILE A 15 -6.87 -2.66 1.06
C ILE A 15 -6.45 -2.27 2.47
N CYS A 16 -7.40 -2.03 3.35
CA CYS A 16 -7.16 -1.82 4.78
C CYS A 16 -7.92 -2.86 5.60
N VAL A 17 -7.19 -3.60 6.44
CA VAL A 17 -7.78 -4.35 7.55
C VAL A 17 -7.88 -3.38 8.74
N ASN A 18 -9.10 -2.97 9.03
CA ASN A 18 -9.38 -2.00 10.07
C ASN A 18 -9.85 -2.70 11.34
N LEU A 19 -8.89 -2.92 12.23
CA LEU A 19 -9.12 -3.57 13.54
C LEU A 19 -10.00 -2.72 14.47
N LEU A 20 -9.97 -1.39 14.35
CA LEU A 20 -10.72 -0.48 15.24
C LEU A 20 -12.23 -0.61 15.03
N TYR A 21 -12.65 -0.66 13.76
CA TYR A 21 -14.08 -0.74 13.40
C TYR A 21 -14.51 -2.13 12.92
N LYS A 22 -13.60 -3.12 12.95
CA LYS A 22 -13.82 -4.48 12.43
C LYS A 22 -14.33 -4.49 10.98
N THR A 23 -13.69 -3.70 10.12
CA THR A 23 -14.03 -3.58 8.70
C THR A 23 -12.88 -3.94 7.77
N LEU A 24 -13.21 -4.36 6.55
CA LEU A 24 -12.28 -4.51 5.44
C LEU A 24 -12.57 -3.40 4.42
N ASN A 25 -11.61 -2.50 4.21
CA ASN A 25 -11.79 -1.37 3.31
C ASN A 25 -11.07 -1.60 1.99
N PHE A 26 -11.72 -1.27 0.88
CA PHE A 26 -11.15 -1.35 -0.46
C PHE A 26 -11.24 0.03 -1.12
N PHE A 27 -10.10 0.55 -1.55
CA PHE A 27 -10.00 1.83 -2.24
C PHE A 27 -9.46 1.63 -3.65
N ASP A 28 -10.23 2.10 -4.61
CA ASP A 28 -9.93 2.07 -6.03
C ASP A 28 -10.18 3.46 -6.59
N SER A 29 -9.10 4.20 -6.84
CA SER A 29 -9.18 5.58 -7.32
C SER A 29 -9.83 5.70 -8.69
N VAL A 30 -9.94 4.61 -9.44
CA VAL A 30 -10.41 4.60 -10.83
C VAL A 30 -11.76 3.86 -10.97
N LYS A 31 -12.17 3.12 -9.94
CA LYS A 31 -13.36 2.26 -9.95
C LYS A 31 -13.35 1.21 -11.06
N MET A 32 -12.18 0.67 -11.39
CA MET A 32 -12.05 -0.38 -12.41
C MET A 32 -12.36 -1.78 -11.86
N THR A 33 -12.22 -1.98 -10.55
CA THR A 33 -12.43 -3.28 -9.93
C THR A 33 -13.92 -3.56 -9.75
N SER A 34 -14.40 -4.67 -10.31
CA SER A 34 -15.80 -5.07 -10.17
C SER A 34 -16.15 -5.37 -8.69
N LYS A 35 -17.42 -5.16 -8.30
CA LYS A 35 -17.87 -5.48 -6.94
C LYS A 35 -17.59 -6.93 -6.54
N GLN A 36 -17.81 -7.87 -7.47
CA GLN A 36 -17.56 -9.30 -7.26
C GLN A 36 -16.07 -9.57 -7.02
N ASP A 37 -15.19 -8.91 -7.76
CA ASP A 37 -13.75 -9.02 -7.55
C ASP A 37 -13.32 -8.40 -6.23
N ILE A 38 -13.86 -7.25 -5.85
CA ILE A 38 -13.60 -6.62 -4.55
C ILE A 38 -13.94 -7.60 -3.43
N GLU A 39 -15.15 -8.16 -3.42
CA GLU A 39 -15.58 -9.13 -2.40
C GLU A 39 -14.68 -10.36 -2.36
N ARG A 40 -14.34 -10.92 -3.52
CA ARG A 40 -13.43 -12.07 -3.64
C ARG A 40 -12.04 -11.76 -3.09
N ILE A 41 -11.48 -10.61 -3.44
CA ILE A 41 -10.15 -10.19 -3.02
C ILE A 41 -10.10 -9.94 -1.52
N LEU A 42 -11.07 -9.20 -0.97
CA LEU A 42 -11.16 -8.94 0.47
C LEU A 42 -11.29 -10.24 1.27
N LYS A 43 -12.16 -11.17 0.84
CA LYS A 43 -12.34 -12.47 1.50
C LYS A 43 -11.05 -13.29 1.47
N ASN A 44 -10.38 -13.34 0.33
CA ASN A 44 -9.12 -14.07 0.18
C ASN A 44 -8.02 -13.48 1.07
N LEU A 45 -7.88 -12.15 1.10
CA LEU A 45 -6.92 -11.48 1.95
C LEU A 45 -7.21 -11.76 3.42
N ALA A 46 -8.44 -11.54 3.87
CA ALA A 46 -8.83 -11.75 5.26
C ALA A 46 -8.56 -13.19 5.70
N THR A 47 -8.89 -14.18 4.87
CA THR A 47 -8.70 -15.60 5.20
C THR A 47 -7.22 -15.93 5.32
N LYS A 48 -6.43 -15.63 4.29
CA LYS A 48 -5.02 -15.99 4.27
C LYS A 48 -4.23 -15.23 5.32
N PHE A 49 -4.51 -13.94 5.50
CA PHE A 49 -3.81 -13.13 6.49
C PHE A 49 -4.16 -13.59 7.92
N SER A 50 -5.43 -13.93 8.21
CA SER A 50 -5.81 -14.50 9.50
C SER A 50 -5.04 -15.79 9.80
N THR A 51 -4.97 -16.71 8.83
CA THR A 51 -4.21 -17.97 8.97
C THR A 51 -2.74 -17.68 9.28
N LEU A 52 -2.09 -16.79 8.51
CA LEU A 52 -0.70 -16.43 8.75
C LEU A 52 -0.48 -15.79 10.13
N CYS A 53 -1.39 -14.94 10.58
CA CYS A 53 -1.29 -14.32 11.91
C CYS A 53 -1.42 -15.32 13.05
N LEU A 54 -2.31 -16.31 12.91
CA LEU A 54 -2.49 -17.39 13.87
C LEU A 54 -1.26 -18.31 13.92
N GLU A 55 -0.77 -18.72 12.75
CA GLU A 55 0.43 -19.58 12.62
C GLU A 55 1.67 -18.90 13.20
N ALA A 56 1.83 -17.59 12.96
CA ALA A 56 2.94 -16.80 13.49
C ALA A 56 2.73 -16.36 14.96
N ASN A 57 1.57 -16.66 15.57
CA ASN A 57 1.18 -16.22 16.90
C ASN A 57 1.31 -14.69 17.11
N VAL A 58 0.99 -13.91 16.08
CA VAL A 58 1.05 -12.44 16.11
C VAL A 58 -0.31 -11.82 16.45
N PHE A 59 -1.40 -12.40 15.92
CA PHE A 59 -2.77 -12.01 16.25
C PHE A 59 -3.66 -13.24 16.39
N SER A 60 -4.54 -13.23 17.39
CA SER A 60 -5.55 -14.28 17.61
C SER A 60 -6.89 -13.98 16.93
N GLU A 61 -7.07 -12.77 16.39
CA GLU A 61 -8.32 -12.35 15.73
C GLU A 61 -8.40 -12.94 14.31
N VAL A 62 -9.57 -13.46 13.95
CA VAL A 62 -9.85 -13.94 12.58
C VAL A 62 -10.62 -12.87 11.83
N PHE A 63 -10.08 -12.33 10.75
CA PHE A 63 -10.64 -11.17 10.04
C PHE A 63 -11.81 -11.50 9.10
N ASN A 64 -12.15 -12.78 8.91
CA ASN A 64 -13.16 -13.23 7.94
C ASN A 64 -14.58 -12.74 8.22
N HIS A 65 -14.87 -12.37 9.46
CA HIS A 65 -16.16 -11.86 9.88
C HIS A 65 -16.27 -10.34 9.80
N PHE A 66 -15.18 -9.65 9.44
CA PHE A 66 -15.18 -8.20 9.31
C PHE A 66 -16.06 -7.80 8.13
N LYS A 67 -16.80 -6.70 8.30
CA LYS A 67 -17.68 -6.20 7.25
C LYS A 67 -16.85 -5.55 6.15
N SER A 68 -17.07 -5.93 4.89
CA SER A 68 -16.54 -5.20 3.75
C SER A 68 -17.20 -3.82 3.68
N TYR A 69 -16.38 -2.77 3.75
CA TYR A 69 -16.82 -1.39 3.77
C TYR A 69 -15.86 -0.54 2.93
N SER A 70 -16.26 -0.14 1.73
CA SER A 70 -15.62 0.99 1.05
C SER A 70 -16.27 2.28 1.54
N PRO A 71 -15.51 3.31 1.96
CA PRO A 71 -16.10 4.60 2.29
C PRO A 71 -16.94 5.10 1.12
N ALA A 72 -18.15 5.59 1.40
CA ALA A 72 -19.10 5.98 0.35
C ALA A 72 -18.53 7.11 -0.53
N ASN A 73 -17.81 8.04 0.10
CA ASN A 73 -17.21 9.20 -0.54
C ASN A 73 -15.72 9.24 -0.20
N TYR A 74 -14.88 9.09 -1.21
CA TYR A 74 -13.45 9.37 -1.16
C TYR A 74 -12.99 9.87 -2.54
N PRO A 75 -11.88 10.63 -2.63
CA PRO A 75 -11.45 11.22 -3.89
C PRO A 75 -11.12 10.18 -4.96
N TYR A 76 -11.59 10.40 -6.18
CA TYR A 76 -11.33 9.54 -7.34
C TYR A 76 -10.48 10.29 -8.38
N GLU A 77 -9.75 9.53 -9.18
CA GLU A 77 -9.01 10.07 -10.32
C GLU A 77 -9.97 10.39 -11.47
N ALA A 78 -10.02 11.65 -11.89
CA ALA A 78 -10.71 11.99 -13.12
C ALA A 78 -9.89 11.44 -14.29
N MET A 79 -10.50 10.51 -15.03
CA MET A 79 -9.88 9.94 -16.22
C MET A 79 -10.18 10.78 -17.45
N VAL A 80 -9.14 11.17 -18.18
CA VAL A 80 -9.26 11.86 -19.46
C VAL A 80 -9.32 10.82 -20.57
N ASN A 81 -10.42 10.79 -21.33
CA ASN A 81 -10.74 9.83 -22.39
C ASN A 81 -9.90 10.00 -23.67
N GLU A 82 -8.60 10.27 -23.59
CA GLU A 82 -7.85 10.70 -24.78
C GLU A 82 -7.31 9.54 -25.64
N THR A 83 -7.22 8.31 -25.14
CA THR A 83 -6.88 7.16 -25.98
C THR A 83 -7.51 5.86 -25.45
N ARG A 84 -7.84 4.92 -26.33
CA ARG A 84 -8.57 3.65 -26.08
C ARG A 84 -7.87 2.65 -25.11
N ARG A 85 -6.94 3.12 -24.27
CA ARG A 85 -6.38 2.42 -23.14
C ARG A 85 -6.42 3.34 -21.94
N THR A 86 -7.44 3.15 -21.12
CA THR A 86 -7.60 3.79 -19.83
C THR A 86 -6.50 3.32 -18.88
N VAL A 87 -5.36 4.00 -18.85
CA VAL A 87 -4.25 3.72 -17.93
C VAL A 87 -4.18 4.85 -16.91
N SER A 88 -4.49 4.54 -15.65
CA SER A 88 -4.20 5.45 -14.54
C SER A 88 -2.69 5.50 -14.30
N LEU A 89 -2.11 6.69 -14.43
CA LEU A 89 -0.71 6.93 -14.06
C LEU A 89 -0.58 7.33 -12.59
N ASN A 90 -1.69 7.70 -11.93
CA ASN A 90 -1.67 8.24 -10.58
C ASN A 90 -2.18 7.28 -9.50
N CYS A 91 -2.75 6.11 -9.85
CA CYS A 91 -3.30 5.16 -8.88
C CYS A 91 -2.31 4.78 -7.77
N GLY A 92 -1.02 4.70 -8.12
CA GLY A 92 0.09 4.47 -7.19
C GLY A 92 0.24 5.56 -6.12
N PHE A 93 -0.15 6.80 -6.41
CA PHE A 93 -0.06 7.92 -5.47
C PHE A 93 -1.37 8.16 -4.72
N TYR A 94 -2.51 7.85 -5.35
CA TYR A 94 -3.80 7.84 -4.66
C TYR A 94 -3.79 6.88 -3.47
N TYR A 95 -3.25 5.67 -3.61
CA TYR A 95 -3.23 4.74 -2.49
C TYR A 95 -2.39 5.27 -1.31
N ILE A 96 -1.27 5.96 -1.59
CA ILE A 96 -0.43 6.54 -0.53
C ILE A 96 -1.20 7.64 0.20
N LEU A 97 -1.88 8.51 -0.57
CA LEU A 97 -2.73 9.54 0.02
C LEU A 97 -3.88 8.94 0.83
N TYR A 98 -4.51 7.85 0.39
CA TYR A 98 -5.52 7.15 1.19
C TYR A 98 -4.94 6.62 2.50
N MET A 99 -3.72 6.07 2.52
CA MET A 99 -3.07 5.66 3.77
C MET A 99 -2.87 6.85 4.72
N ASP A 100 -2.50 8.02 4.19
CA ASP A 100 -2.26 9.23 5.00
C ASP A 100 -3.54 9.93 5.48
N THR A 101 -4.63 9.82 4.73
CA THR A 101 -5.87 10.61 4.93
C THR A 101 -7.03 9.80 5.47
N PHE A 102 -6.93 8.47 5.51
CA PHE A 102 -7.95 7.60 6.07
C PHE A 102 -7.82 7.50 7.60
N ASP A 103 -8.86 7.90 8.32
CA ASP A 103 -8.92 7.85 9.79
C ASP A 103 -9.50 6.54 10.35
N GLY A 104 -9.88 5.61 9.46
CA GLY A 104 -10.59 4.38 9.81
C GLY A 104 -12.08 4.41 9.47
N SER A 105 -12.67 5.57 9.22
CA SER A 105 -14.06 5.71 8.81
C SER A 105 -14.19 6.50 7.51
N THR A 106 -13.52 7.64 7.44
CA THR A 106 -13.58 8.57 6.32
C THR A 106 -12.19 8.84 5.74
N VAL A 107 -12.17 9.20 4.47
CA VAL A 107 -10.96 9.71 3.81
C VAL A 107 -11.12 11.22 3.75
N ARG A 108 -10.15 11.96 4.32
CA ARG A 108 -10.14 13.42 4.18
C ARG A 108 -10.10 13.78 2.70
N ASP A 109 -10.94 14.73 2.30
CA ASP A 109 -11.03 15.16 0.91
C ASP A 109 -9.71 15.77 0.41
N PHE A 110 -9.41 15.57 -0.87
CA PHE A 110 -8.27 16.16 -1.55
C PHE A 110 -8.49 16.24 -3.05
N GLU A 111 -7.91 17.27 -3.67
CA GLU A 111 -8.03 17.49 -5.11
C GLU A 111 -7.00 16.69 -5.92
N GLN A 112 -7.29 16.42 -7.20
CA GLN A 112 -6.35 15.75 -8.11
C GLN A 112 -5.03 16.52 -8.27
N ALA A 113 -5.05 17.85 -8.21
CA ALA A 113 -3.84 18.67 -8.20
C ALA A 113 -2.93 18.39 -6.99
N THR A 114 -3.52 18.00 -5.85
CA THR A 114 -2.78 17.59 -4.65
C THR A 114 -1.97 16.33 -4.91
N VAL A 115 -2.53 15.36 -5.65
CA VAL A 115 -1.83 14.11 -5.99
C VAL A 115 -0.56 14.40 -6.76
N LEU A 116 -0.59 15.32 -7.74
CA LEU A 116 0.59 15.70 -8.52
C LEU A 116 1.67 16.38 -7.68
N GLN A 117 1.29 17.23 -6.71
CA GLN A 117 2.27 17.81 -5.79
C GLN A 117 2.83 16.75 -4.83
N TYR A 118 2.00 15.78 -4.46
CA TYR A 118 2.40 14.68 -3.58
C TYR A 118 3.50 13.82 -4.20
N TRP A 119 3.57 13.70 -5.53
CA TRP A 119 4.69 13.04 -6.23
C TRP A 119 6.04 13.65 -5.83
N LYS A 120 6.12 14.99 -5.83
CA LYS A 120 7.35 15.71 -5.49
C LYS A 120 7.73 15.48 -4.03
N ILE A 121 6.73 15.45 -3.14
CA ILE A 121 6.93 15.18 -1.71
C ILE A 121 7.44 13.76 -1.50
N VAL A 122 6.83 12.77 -2.15
CA VAL A 122 7.27 11.36 -2.06
C VAL A 122 8.69 11.20 -2.60
N ALA A 123 9.00 11.77 -3.77
CA ALA A 123 10.35 11.74 -4.33
C ALA A 123 11.37 12.40 -3.38
N TYR A 124 11.04 13.56 -2.81
CA TYR A 124 11.88 14.25 -1.83
C TYR A 124 12.12 13.38 -0.57
N LYS A 125 11.06 12.77 -0.03
CA LYS A 125 11.13 11.90 1.16
C LYS A 125 11.98 10.65 0.89
N ILE A 126 11.80 10.02 -0.27
CA ILE A 126 12.60 8.86 -0.67
C ILE A 126 14.08 9.26 -0.79
N PHE A 127 14.39 10.35 -1.49
CA PHE A 127 15.76 10.80 -1.69
C PHE A 127 16.47 11.15 -0.39
N HIS A 128 15.80 11.83 0.53
CA HIS A 128 16.35 12.26 1.82
C HIS A 128 16.09 11.28 2.97
N SER A 129 15.61 10.06 2.67
CA SER A 129 15.27 9.08 3.69
C SER A 129 16.50 8.69 4.50
N SER A 130 16.39 8.69 5.83
CA SER A 130 17.44 8.15 6.71
C SER A 130 17.69 6.66 6.47
N LEU A 131 16.73 5.95 5.88
CA LEU A 131 16.88 4.54 5.49
C LEU A 131 17.92 4.35 4.37
N ASN A 132 18.19 5.38 3.56
CA ASN A 132 19.22 5.31 2.53
C ASN A 132 20.62 5.18 3.15
N LYS A 133 20.86 5.79 4.32
CA LYS A 133 22.13 5.65 5.05
C LYS A 133 22.30 4.26 5.66
N ALA A 134 21.21 3.67 6.17
CA ALA A 134 21.23 2.31 6.69
C ALA A 134 21.57 1.28 5.59
N ALA A 135 21.12 1.52 4.35
CA ALA A 135 21.49 0.68 3.20
C ALA A 135 22.99 0.81 2.85
N GLU A 136 23.56 2.02 2.90
CA GLU A 136 24.99 2.23 2.69
C GLU A 136 25.86 1.50 3.72
N ASP A 137 25.43 1.46 4.99
CA ASP A 137 26.14 0.73 6.05
C ASP A 137 26.09 -0.80 5.87
N ILE A 138 24.99 -1.34 5.33
CA ILE A 138 24.85 -2.76 4.99
C ILE A 138 25.68 -3.14 3.76
N MET A 139 25.86 -2.20 2.82
CA MET A 139 26.63 -2.41 1.59
C MET A 139 28.14 -2.15 1.73
N LYS A 140 28.63 -1.76 2.92
CA LYS A 140 30.08 -1.65 3.15
C LYS A 140 30.75 -3.03 2.97
N PRO A 141 31.75 -3.17 2.08
CA PRO A 141 32.44 -4.43 1.91
C PRO A 141 33.12 -4.83 3.22
N CYS A 142 32.98 -6.11 3.59
CA CYS A 142 33.66 -6.69 4.74
C CYS A 142 35.17 -6.42 4.63
N PRO A 143 35.84 -5.87 5.67
CA PRO A 143 37.26 -5.57 5.58
C PRO A 143 38.02 -6.85 5.28
N ALA A 144 38.75 -6.84 4.16
CA ALA A 144 39.55 -7.98 3.73
C ALA A 144 40.48 -8.39 4.88
N LYS A 145 40.37 -9.65 5.34
CA LYS A 145 41.35 -10.22 6.26
C LYS A 145 42.71 -10.18 5.57
N SER A 146 43.59 -9.29 6.02
CA SER A 146 44.99 -9.28 5.64
C SER A 146 45.63 -10.57 6.17
N TYR A 147 45.73 -11.60 5.32
CA TYR A 147 46.59 -12.73 5.61
C TYR A 147 48.03 -12.23 5.49
N ILE A 148 48.68 -12.10 6.65
CA ILE A 148 50.11 -11.91 6.78
C ILE A 148 50.77 -13.16 6.19
N LEU A 149 51.42 -13.02 5.05
CA LEU A 149 52.34 -14.03 4.53
C LEU A 149 53.57 -14.04 5.44
N SER A 150 53.64 -15.01 6.35
CA SER A 150 54.89 -15.37 7.01
C SER A 150 55.83 -15.95 5.96
N LYS A 151 56.98 -15.29 5.78
CA LYS A 151 58.12 -15.79 5.00
C LYS A 151 58.67 -17.04 5.66
N GLU A 152 58.83 -18.10 4.87
CA GLU A 152 59.96 -19.04 4.96
C GLU A 152 60.45 -19.32 3.53
#